data_AF-A0A7R9QJP7-F1
#
_entry.id   AF-A0A7R9QJP7-F1
#
_cell.length_a   1.000
_cell.length_b   1.000
_cell.length_c   1.000
_cell.angle_alpha   90.00
_cell.angle_beta   90.00
_cell.angle_gamma   90.00
#
_symmetry.space_group_name_H-M   'P 1'
#
loop_
_entity.id
_entity.type
_entity.pdbx_description
1 polymer ?
#
loop_
_entity_poly.entity_id
_entity_poly.type
_entity_poly.pdbx_seq_one_letter_code
_entity_poly.pdbx_strand_id
1 'polypeptide(L)'
;MIYGGQDAKPGDNPHMCSLRENGRHACGASIIGNQWVVTAAHCVLKYGTHIVENSTFILHCAIAGQDTDVAPGSIVKTIGWGLTSPTTFPEILQTLDVPVIKRGDCQSIYKINPDNFTVDETSICAGGGGREPCSMDSGSPLTFNNTLVGLTSWGKPCGHPGFPTVFTRVAKFRDWIREHTGI
;
A
#
# COMPACT_ATOMS: atom_id res chain seq x y z
N MET A 1 7.84 7.77 0.30
CA MET A 1 7.99 8.30 -1.07
C MET A 1 6.96 7.56 -1.81
N ILE A 2 6.37 8.21 -2.79
CA ILE A 2 6.30 7.46 -4.02
C ILE A 2 7.32 8.04 -4.98
N TYR A 3 8.35 7.26 -5.32
CA TYR A 3 9.46 7.74 -6.13
C TYR A 3 8.93 7.95 -7.55
N GLY A 4 9.15 9.14 -8.11
CA GLY A 4 8.49 9.54 -9.36
C GLY A 4 6.96 9.70 -9.25
N GLY A 5 6.43 9.89 -8.03
CA GLY A 5 5.05 10.29 -7.77
C GLY A 5 4.84 11.80 -7.92
N GLN A 6 3.61 12.24 -7.66
CA GLN A 6 3.19 13.64 -7.73
C GLN A 6 2.21 13.97 -6.59
N ASP A 7 2.02 15.26 -6.33
CA ASP A 7 1.03 15.73 -5.36
C ASP A 7 -0.38 15.27 -5.76
N ALA A 8 -1.07 14.65 -4.81
CA ALA A 8 -2.49 14.34 -4.93
C ALA A 8 -3.31 15.61 -4.69
N LYS A 9 -4.44 15.74 -5.39
CA LYS A 9 -5.36 16.85 -5.11
C LYS A 9 -6.07 16.59 -3.77
N PRO A 10 -6.27 17.64 -2.95
CA PRO A 10 -7.06 17.52 -1.74
C PRO A 10 -8.45 16.92 -2.03
N GLY A 11 -8.82 15.87 -1.30
CA GLY A 11 -10.11 15.19 -1.45
C GLY A 11 -10.18 14.06 -2.47
N ASP A 12 -9.17 13.87 -3.34
CA ASP A 12 -9.18 12.80 -4.36
C ASP A 12 -9.07 11.38 -3.76
N ASN A 13 -8.50 11.28 -2.55
CA ASN A 13 -8.17 10.00 -1.93
C ASN A 13 -8.71 9.89 -0.49
N PRO A 14 -10.03 9.93 -0.30
CA PRO A 14 -10.67 10.00 1.02
C PRO A 14 -10.49 8.73 1.86
N HIS A 15 -10.10 7.61 1.25
CA HIS A 15 -9.88 6.35 1.92
C HIS A 15 -8.48 6.20 2.53
N MET A 16 -7.58 7.17 2.32
CA MET A 16 -6.22 7.14 2.86
C MET A 16 -6.19 7.60 4.32
N CYS A 17 -5.57 6.79 5.19
CA CYS A 17 -5.34 7.12 6.59
C CYS A 17 -3.86 7.20 6.91
N SER A 18 -3.48 8.19 7.73
CA SER A 18 -2.16 8.29 8.33
C SER A 18 -2.21 7.72 9.74
N LEU A 19 -1.61 6.55 9.97
CA LEU A 19 -1.33 6.07 11.32
C LEU A 19 -0.17 6.86 11.89
N ARG A 20 -0.39 7.51 13.04
CA ARG A 20 0.59 8.39 13.68
C ARG A 20 1.12 7.81 14.98
N GLU A 21 2.38 8.09 15.24
CA GLU A 21 3.07 7.84 16.51
C GLU A 21 3.74 9.13 16.96
N ASN A 22 3.50 9.56 18.20
CA ASN A 22 4.03 10.82 18.75
C ASN A 22 3.76 12.05 17.84
N GLY A 23 2.58 12.09 17.21
CA GLY A 23 2.17 13.16 16.29
C GLY A 23 2.82 13.10 14.91
N ARG A 24 3.63 12.09 14.61
CA ARG A 24 4.31 11.92 13.31
C ARG A 24 3.73 10.74 12.53
N HIS A 25 3.69 10.86 11.20
CA HIS A 25 3.29 9.77 10.32
C HIS A 25 4.24 8.56 10.49
N ALA A 26 3.69 7.37 10.66
CA ALA A 26 4.45 6.14 10.84
C ALA A 26 4.11 5.09 9.76
N CYS A 27 2.82 4.95 9.45
CA CYS A 27 2.32 4.03 8.43
C CYS A 27 1.07 4.59 7.74
N GLY A 28 0.76 4.05 6.57
CA GLY A 28 -0.53 4.20 5.93
C GLY A 28 -1.56 3.18 6.40
N ALA A 29 -2.82 3.48 6.16
CA ALA A 29 -3.93 2.56 6.28
C ALA A 29 -5.02 2.92 5.28
N SER A 30 -5.96 2.00 5.04
CA SER A 30 -7.09 2.20 4.15
C SER A 30 -8.41 2.11 4.91
N ILE A 31 -9.27 3.12 4.81
CA ILE A 31 -10.63 3.07 5.36
C ILE A 31 -11.48 2.12 4.52
N ILE A 32 -12.00 1.08 5.16
CA ILE A 32 -12.85 0.07 4.53
C ILE A 32 -14.28 0.07 5.06
N GLY A 33 -14.54 0.75 6.18
CA GLY A 33 -15.85 0.86 6.79
C GLY A 33 -15.91 1.99 7.83
N ASN A 34 -17.11 2.22 8.39
CA ASN A 34 -17.36 3.33 9.32
C ASN A 34 -16.50 3.28 10.59
N GLN A 35 -16.02 2.08 10.93
CA GLN A 35 -15.23 1.82 12.13
C GLN A 35 -14.00 0.95 11.83
N TRP A 36 -13.66 0.79 10.55
CA TRP A 36 -12.66 -0.20 10.14
C TRP A 36 -11.65 0.40 9.16
N VAL A 37 -10.39 0.23 9.52
CA VAL A 37 -9.23 0.47 8.66
C VAL A 37 -8.42 -0.82 8.51
N VAL A 38 -7.77 -1.00 7.37
CA VAL A 38 -6.79 -2.07 7.15
C VAL A 38 -5.41 -1.49 6.94
N THR A 39 -4.38 -2.15 7.48
CA THR A 39 -2.97 -1.73 7.39
C THR A 39 -2.07 -2.97 7.42
N ALA A 40 -0.75 -2.77 7.32
CA ALA A 40 0.23 -3.84 7.49
C ALA A 40 0.36 -4.23 8.97
N ALA A 41 0.51 -5.53 9.26
CA ALA A 41 0.58 -6.02 10.63
C ALA A 41 1.72 -5.38 11.44
N HIS A 42 2.91 -5.20 10.84
CA HIS A 42 4.05 -4.58 11.54
C HIS A 42 3.82 -3.12 11.93
N CYS A 43 2.82 -2.46 11.33
CA CYS A 43 2.44 -1.09 11.71
C CYS A 43 1.71 -1.03 13.05
N VAL A 44 1.13 -2.14 13.53
CA VAL A 44 0.39 -2.20 14.81
C VAL A 44 1.02 -3.14 15.84
N LEU A 45 1.92 -4.02 15.42
CA LEU A 45 2.59 -4.97 16.33
C LEU A 45 3.78 -4.38 17.08
N LYS A 46 4.43 -3.33 16.53
CA LYS A 46 5.63 -2.71 17.11
C LYS A 46 5.35 -1.45 17.93
N TYR A 47 4.18 -0.87 17.75
CA TYR A 47 3.84 0.48 18.17
C TYR A 47 2.52 0.39 18.95
N GLY A 48 2.39 1.12 20.05
CA GLY A 48 1.27 0.97 21.01
C GLY A 48 -0.08 1.46 20.46
N THR A 49 -0.80 2.28 21.23
CA THR A 49 -2.09 2.84 20.79
C THR A 49 -1.90 3.76 19.58
N HIS A 50 -2.45 3.39 18.43
CA HIS A 50 -2.52 4.27 17.26
C HIS A 50 -3.81 5.09 17.25
N ILE A 51 -3.68 6.41 17.14
CA ILE A 51 -4.82 7.31 16.96
C ILE A 51 -5.04 7.48 15.45
N VAL A 52 -6.24 7.14 14.99
CA VAL A 52 -6.74 7.58 13.69
C VAL A 52 -7.39 8.94 13.93
N GLU A 53 -6.69 10.04 13.61
CA GLU A 53 -7.22 11.39 13.80
C GLU A 53 -8.33 11.69 12.79
N ASN A 54 -9.44 12.25 13.30
CA ASN A 54 -10.67 12.71 12.62
C ASN A 54 -10.52 12.90 11.09
N SER A 55 -10.88 11.86 10.33
CA SER A 55 -11.13 11.98 8.89
C SER A 55 -12.54 12.54 8.68
N THR A 56 -12.62 13.82 8.33
CA THR A 56 -13.88 14.54 8.03
C THR A 56 -14.61 14.04 6.78
N PHE A 57 -14.06 13.05 6.09
CA PHE A 57 -14.59 12.51 4.84
C PHE A 57 -14.49 10.97 4.85
N ILE A 58 -15.48 10.31 5.46
CA ILE A 58 -15.54 8.84 5.53
C ILE A 58 -16.12 8.31 4.21
N LEU A 59 -15.32 8.31 3.14
CA LEU A 59 -15.63 7.51 1.95
C LEU A 59 -14.79 6.23 2.02
N HIS A 60 -15.47 5.10 2.17
CA HIS A 60 -14.82 3.80 2.22
C HIS A 60 -14.26 3.43 0.86
N CYS A 61 -13.11 2.76 0.84
CA CYS A 61 -12.66 2.07 -0.35
C CYS A 61 -13.44 0.75 -0.48
N ALA A 62 -13.95 0.47 -1.68
CA ALA A 62 -14.45 -0.86 -1.99
C ALA A 62 -13.30 -1.87 -1.89
N ILE A 63 -13.54 -3.06 -1.36
CA ILE A 63 -12.52 -4.10 -1.26
C ILE A 63 -12.66 -5.07 -2.43
N ALA A 64 -11.54 -5.52 -2.99
CA ALA A 64 -11.53 -6.56 -4.01
C ALA A 64 -12.31 -7.82 -3.57
N GLY A 65 -12.93 -8.50 -4.54
CA GLY A 65 -13.64 -9.76 -4.29
C GLY A 65 -12.65 -10.87 -3.90
N GLN A 66 -13.15 -11.88 -3.17
CA GLN A 66 -12.33 -13.02 -2.75
C GLN A 66 -11.62 -13.63 -3.96
N ASP A 67 -10.31 -13.82 -3.79
CA ASP A 67 -9.37 -14.38 -4.74
C ASP A 67 -9.23 -13.69 -6.13
N THR A 68 -9.94 -12.58 -6.37
CA THR A 68 -9.79 -11.79 -7.61
C THR A 68 -8.37 -11.27 -7.79
N ASP A 69 -7.81 -11.40 -8.99
CA ASP A 69 -6.45 -10.93 -9.30
C ASP A 69 -6.50 -9.79 -10.32
N VAL A 70 -5.52 -8.88 -10.25
CA VAL A 70 -5.38 -7.79 -11.21
C VAL A 70 -4.43 -8.25 -12.31
N ALA A 71 -4.85 -8.12 -13.57
CA ALA A 71 -4.04 -8.60 -14.69
C ALA A 71 -2.69 -7.86 -14.77
N PRO A 72 -1.57 -8.56 -15.06
CA PRO A 72 -0.28 -7.91 -15.31
C PRO A 72 -0.37 -6.83 -16.38
N GLY A 73 0.34 -5.72 -16.19
CA GLY A 73 0.29 -4.53 -17.05
C GLY A 73 -0.87 -3.58 -16.75
N SER A 74 -1.87 -3.98 -15.95
CA SER A 74 -2.92 -3.07 -15.49
C SER A 74 -2.31 -1.95 -14.66
N ILE A 75 -2.77 -0.72 -14.87
CA ILE A 75 -2.31 0.44 -14.10
C ILE A 75 -3.09 0.51 -12.79
N VAL A 76 -2.35 0.48 -11.69
CA VAL A 76 -2.86 0.60 -10.32
C VAL A 76 -2.26 1.82 -9.65
N LYS A 77 -3.02 2.41 -8.74
CA LYS A 77 -2.64 3.63 -8.05
C LYS A 77 -2.28 3.34 -6.61
N THR A 78 -1.13 3.83 -6.18
CA THR A 78 -0.74 3.88 -4.77
C THR A 78 -0.64 5.33 -4.32
N ILE A 79 -0.88 5.55 -3.03
CA ILE A 79 -0.90 6.86 -2.39
C ILE A 79 -0.25 6.75 -1.02
N GLY A 80 0.39 7.82 -0.54
CA GLY A 80 1.09 7.76 0.75
C GLY A 80 1.77 9.06 1.16
N TRP A 81 2.13 9.15 2.43
CA TRP A 81 2.90 10.25 3.03
C TRP A 81 4.33 9.83 3.42
N GLY A 82 4.80 8.67 2.98
CA GLY A 82 6.17 8.26 3.28
C GLY A 82 7.19 9.20 2.65
N LEU A 83 8.46 9.00 2.99
CA LEU A 83 9.62 9.84 2.61
C LEU A 83 9.74 10.20 1.12
N THR A 84 9.60 11.44 0.64
CA THR A 84 9.85 11.84 -0.78
C THR A 84 11.30 12.02 -1.20
N SER A 85 12.23 11.82 -0.29
CA SER A 85 13.67 11.68 -0.53
C SER A 85 14.25 10.93 0.68
N PRO A 86 15.54 10.56 0.71
CA PRO A 86 16.13 9.87 1.86
C PRO A 86 15.83 10.52 3.24
N THR A 87 15.51 11.82 3.29
CA THR A 87 15.25 12.55 4.54
C THR A 87 14.02 13.46 4.51
N THR A 88 13.25 13.52 3.41
CA THR A 88 12.14 14.47 3.26
C THR A 88 10.80 13.79 3.42
N PHE A 89 9.89 14.33 4.24
CA PHE A 89 8.48 13.95 4.23
C PHE A 89 7.66 14.96 3.44
N PRO A 90 6.70 14.54 2.61
CA PRO A 90 5.84 15.45 1.91
C PRO A 90 4.76 16.01 2.83
N GLU A 91 4.47 17.30 2.71
CA GLU A 91 3.32 17.92 3.39
C GLU A 91 1.99 17.53 2.72
N ILE A 92 2.02 17.36 1.39
CA ILE A 92 0.86 16.98 0.57
C ILE A 92 0.90 15.47 0.32
N LEU A 93 -0.27 14.81 0.38
CA LEU A 93 -0.39 13.39 0.04
C LEU A 93 0.18 13.13 -1.36
N GLN A 94 1.00 12.11 -1.52
CA GLN A 94 1.57 11.74 -2.81
C GLN A 94 0.75 10.65 -3.48
N THR A 95 0.76 10.62 -4.81
CA THR A 95 0.14 9.56 -5.62
C THR A 95 1.06 9.10 -6.74
N LEU A 96 0.91 7.83 -7.13
CA LEU A 96 1.61 7.24 -8.25
C LEU A 96 0.78 6.14 -8.90
N ASP A 97 0.79 6.17 -10.23
CA ASP A 97 0.27 5.11 -11.07
C ASP A 97 1.42 4.21 -11.55
N VAL A 98 1.26 2.89 -11.34
CA VAL A 98 2.24 1.87 -11.70
C VAL A 98 1.61 0.65 -12.34
N PRO A 99 2.32 -0.04 -13.24
CA PRO A 99 1.85 -1.29 -13.79
C PRO A 99 1.96 -2.43 -12.77
N VAL A 100 0.99 -3.34 -12.78
CA VAL A 100 1.08 -4.62 -12.08
C VAL A 100 2.12 -5.50 -12.75
N ILE A 101 2.99 -6.11 -11.95
CA ILE A 101 3.98 -7.09 -12.37
C ILE A 101 3.46 -8.50 -12.11
N LYS A 102 3.63 -9.39 -13.08
CA LYS A 102 3.25 -10.79 -12.94
C LYS A 102 3.97 -11.41 -11.73
N ARG A 103 3.21 -12.05 -10.85
CA ARG A 103 3.70 -12.65 -9.59
C ARG A 103 4.92 -13.57 -9.78
N GLY A 104 4.91 -14.44 -10.80
CA GLY A 104 6.03 -15.33 -11.10
C GLY A 104 7.31 -14.61 -11.53
N ASP A 105 7.18 -13.50 -12.24
CA ASP A 105 8.31 -12.67 -12.67
C ASP A 105 8.85 -11.89 -11.46
N CYS A 106 7.95 -11.33 -10.64
CA CYS A 106 8.28 -10.71 -9.36
C CYS A 106 9.02 -11.67 -8.41
N GLN A 107 8.54 -12.90 -8.28
CA GLN A 107 9.23 -13.95 -7.52
C GLN A 107 10.63 -14.22 -8.06
N SER A 108 10.79 -14.27 -9.38
CA SER A 108 12.10 -14.49 -10.02
C SER A 108 13.07 -13.35 -9.73
N ILE A 109 12.60 -12.09 -9.74
CA ILE A 109 13.39 -10.90 -9.39
C ILE A 109 13.91 -11.00 -7.95
N TYR A 110 13.05 -11.41 -7.00
CA TYR A 110 13.40 -11.50 -5.59
C TYR A 110 14.20 -12.76 -5.20
N LYS A 111 14.11 -13.86 -5.98
CA LYS A 111 14.92 -15.08 -5.77
C LYS A 111 16.41 -14.89 -6.03
N ILE A 112 16.79 -13.87 -6.80
CA ILE A 112 18.19 -13.58 -7.13
C ILE A 112 18.92 -12.92 -5.94
N ASN A 113 18.22 -12.65 -4.83
CA ASN A 113 18.77 -11.97 -3.66
C ASN A 113 19.11 -12.93 -2.50
N PRO A 114 20.21 -12.71 -1.75
CA PRO A 114 20.57 -13.51 -0.57
C PRO A 114 19.51 -13.57 0.53
N ASP A 115 18.54 -12.64 0.53
CA ASP A 115 17.48 -12.58 1.54
C ASP A 115 16.37 -13.65 1.35
N ASN A 116 16.32 -14.30 0.18
CA ASN A 116 15.35 -15.36 -0.18
C ASN A 116 13.88 -15.03 0.15
N PHE A 117 13.45 -13.79 -0.16
CA PHE A 117 12.06 -13.39 0.05
C PHE A 117 11.10 -14.14 -0.89
N THR A 118 10.01 -14.63 -0.32
CA THR A 118 8.96 -15.36 -1.05
C THR A 118 7.85 -14.41 -1.49
N VAL A 119 7.50 -14.49 -2.77
CA VAL A 119 6.33 -13.84 -3.37
C VAL A 119 5.35 -14.93 -3.78
N ASP A 120 4.28 -15.07 -3.01
CA ASP A 120 3.27 -16.13 -3.18
C ASP A 120 1.87 -15.56 -3.50
N GLU A 121 0.84 -16.39 -3.40
CA GLU A 121 -0.56 -16.02 -3.66
C GLU A 121 -1.12 -14.94 -2.72
N THR A 122 -0.45 -14.66 -1.60
CA THR A 122 -0.77 -13.55 -0.69
C THR A 122 -0.18 -12.23 -1.16
N SER A 123 0.57 -12.22 -2.25
CA SER A 123 1.29 -11.06 -2.78
C SER A 123 0.75 -10.59 -4.14
N ILE A 124 0.76 -9.27 -4.33
CA ILE A 124 0.60 -8.59 -5.62
C ILE A 124 1.79 -7.63 -5.79
N CYS A 125 2.40 -7.61 -6.97
CA CYS A 125 3.55 -6.75 -7.23
C CYS A 125 3.18 -5.64 -8.21
N ALA A 126 3.70 -4.45 -8.00
CA ALA A 126 3.52 -3.33 -8.92
C ALA A 126 4.72 -2.38 -8.89
N GLY A 127 4.89 -1.62 -9.97
CA GLY A 127 5.96 -0.63 -10.08
C GLY A 127 7.25 -1.19 -10.66
N GLY A 128 8.37 -0.60 -10.26
CA GLY A 128 9.69 -0.83 -10.85
C GLY A 128 10.13 0.33 -11.74
N GLY A 129 11.36 0.24 -12.26
CA GLY A 129 11.95 1.30 -13.10
C GLY A 129 12.21 2.60 -12.34
N GLY A 130 12.47 2.53 -11.04
CA GLY A 130 12.64 3.71 -10.18
C GLY A 130 11.33 4.41 -9.86
N ARG A 131 10.18 3.72 -9.91
CA ARG A 131 8.89 4.27 -9.46
C ARG A 131 8.22 3.31 -8.48
N GLU A 132 8.17 3.70 -7.21
CA GLU A 132 7.76 2.79 -6.12
C GLU A 132 7.42 3.53 -4.82
N PRO A 133 6.48 3.01 -4.00
CA PRO A 133 6.39 3.31 -2.58
C PRO A 133 7.73 3.16 -1.86
N CYS A 134 7.88 3.83 -0.72
CA CYS A 134 9.14 3.88 0.01
C CYS A 134 8.89 3.84 1.52
N SER A 135 9.93 4.08 2.31
CA SER A 135 9.85 4.05 3.77
C SER A 135 8.68 4.89 4.31
N MET A 136 8.00 4.31 5.30
CA MET A 136 6.78 4.80 5.96
C MET A 136 5.48 4.72 5.16
N ASP A 137 5.51 4.22 3.92
CA ASP A 137 4.28 3.93 3.17
C ASP A 137 3.68 2.56 3.52
N SER A 138 4.26 1.79 4.45
CA SER A 138 3.71 0.49 4.85
C SER A 138 2.24 0.59 5.26
N GLY A 139 1.41 -0.33 4.77
CA GLY A 139 -0.03 -0.34 4.97
C GLY A 139 -0.82 0.62 4.07
N SER A 140 -0.15 1.47 3.28
CA SER A 140 -0.83 2.39 2.37
C SER A 140 -1.51 1.65 1.22
N PRO A 141 -2.65 2.15 0.71
CA PRO A 141 -3.45 1.48 -0.30
C PRO A 141 -2.75 1.36 -1.65
N LEU A 142 -3.04 0.25 -2.30
CA LEU A 142 -2.94 0.05 -3.74
C LEU A 142 -4.35 -0.18 -4.29
N THR A 143 -4.77 0.66 -5.22
CA THR A 143 -6.13 0.65 -5.78
C THR A 143 -6.14 0.40 -7.27
N PHE A 144 -7.15 -0.34 -7.72
CA PHE A 144 -7.49 -0.55 -9.12
C PHE A 144 -8.96 -0.18 -9.33
N ASN A 145 -9.27 0.76 -10.21
CA ASN A 145 -10.64 1.23 -10.45
C ASN A 145 -11.39 1.56 -9.13
N ASN A 146 -10.76 2.34 -8.24
CA ASN A 146 -11.28 2.71 -6.91
C ASN A 146 -11.54 1.54 -5.95
N THR A 147 -11.02 0.35 -6.25
CA THR A 147 -11.11 -0.85 -5.41
C THR A 147 -9.75 -1.12 -4.78
N LEU A 148 -9.72 -1.35 -3.48
CA LEU A 148 -8.54 -1.77 -2.74
C LEU A 148 -8.12 -3.18 -3.14
N VAL A 149 -6.97 -3.29 -3.79
CA VAL A 149 -6.41 -4.55 -4.29
C VAL A 149 -5.14 -4.96 -3.54
N GLY A 150 -4.46 -4.00 -2.91
CA GLY A 150 -3.26 -4.28 -2.14
C GLY A 150 -2.96 -3.30 -1.01
N LEU A 151 -2.06 -3.71 -0.13
CA LEU A 151 -1.49 -2.88 0.94
C LEU A 151 0.03 -2.91 0.83
N THR A 152 0.67 -1.75 0.86
CA THR A 152 2.14 -1.63 0.76
C THR A 152 2.78 -2.45 1.87
N SER A 153 3.68 -3.38 1.52
CA SER A 153 4.24 -4.33 2.49
C SER A 153 5.76 -4.19 2.60
N TRP A 154 6.48 -4.50 1.53
CA TRP A 154 7.94 -4.50 1.52
C TRP A 154 8.50 -4.34 0.10
N GLY A 155 9.81 -4.09 0.01
CA GLY A 155 10.54 -3.92 -1.23
C GLY A 155 12.02 -3.67 -0.97
N LYS A 156 12.80 -3.39 -2.03
CA LYS A 156 14.17 -2.90 -1.88
C LYS A 156 14.19 -1.42 -1.47
N PRO A 157 15.35 -0.89 -1.03
CA PRO A 157 15.49 0.54 -0.79
C PRO A 157 15.03 1.35 -1.99
N CYS A 158 14.43 2.49 -1.71
CA CYS A 158 13.69 3.26 -2.69
C CYS A 158 14.56 3.74 -3.85
N GLY A 159 14.00 3.69 -5.06
CA GLY A 159 14.70 4.04 -6.30
C GLY A 159 15.62 2.93 -6.81
N HIS A 160 15.55 1.70 -6.27
CA HIS A 160 16.42 0.62 -6.74
C HIS A 160 15.97 0.16 -8.14
N PRO A 161 16.80 0.31 -9.19
CA PRO A 161 16.40 -0.07 -10.52
C PRO A 161 16.06 -1.57 -10.59
N GLY A 162 14.97 -1.89 -11.28
CA GLY A 162 14.57 -3.27 -11.58
C GLY A 162 13.81 -4.03 -10.49
N PHE A 163 13.55 -3.45 -9.31
CA PHE A 163 12.77 -4.10 -8.26
C PHE A 163 11.37 -3.48 -8.16
N PRO A 164 10.29 -4.28 -8.26
CA PRO A 164 8.94 -3.81 -7.98
C PRO A 164 8.66 -3.84 -6.48
N THR A 165 7.70 -3.04 -6.03
CA THR A 165 7.19 -3.14 -4.65
C THR A 165 6.26 -4.33 -4.51
N VAL A 166 6.37 -5.02 -3.36
CA VAL A 166 5.48 -6.12 -3.01
C VAL A 166 4.41 -5.63 -2.04
N PHE A 167 3.17 -5.85 -2.42
CA PHE A 167 1.99 -5.50 -1.66
C PHE A 167 1.30 -6.78 -1.17
N THR A 168 0.69 -6.71 0.01
CA THR A 168 -0.23 -7.76 0.47
C THR A 168 -1.48 -7.73 -0.42
N ARG A 169 -1.83 -8.87 -1.03
CA ARG A 169 -2.98 -9.04 -1.92
C ARG A 169 -4.27 -9.10 -1.12
N VAL A 170 -5.00 -8.00 -1.08
CA VAL A 170 -6.21 -7.84 -0.26
C VAL A 170 -7.30 -8.87 -0.60
N ALA A 171 -7.44 -9.20 -1.89
CA ALA A 171 -8.37 -10.22 -2.36
C ALA A 171 -8.18 -11.61 -1.72
N LYS A 172 -6.94 -11.96 -1.32
CA LYS A 172 -6.65 -13.25 -0.66
C LYS A 172 -7.21 -13.30 0.77
N PHE A 173 -7.40 -12.14 1.40
CA PHE A 173 -7.84 -11.99 2.79
C PHE A 173 -9.30 -11.49 2.91
N ARG A 174 -10.04 -11.37 1.79
CA ARG A 174 -11.38 -10.76 1.80
C ARG A 174 -12.34 -11.50 2.72
N ASP A 175 -12.36 -12.83 2.68
CA ASP A 175 -13.24 -13.62 3.54
C ASP A 175 -12.92 -13.43 5.02
N TRP A 176 -11.64 -13.38 5.38
CA TRP A 176 -11.20 -13.09 6.75
C TRP A 176 -11.62 -11.69 7.21
N ILE A 177 -11.47 -10.67 6.33
CA ILE A 177 -11.93 -9.31 6.60
C ILE A 177 -13.45 -9.31 6.84
N ARG A 178 -14.22 -9.99 5.99
CA ARG A 178 -15.67 -10.06 6.11
C ARG A 178 -16.10 -10.73 7.41
N GLU A 179 -15.44 -11.81 7.80
CA GLU A 179 -15.73 -12.54 9.03
C GLU A 179 -15.57 -11.66 10.29
N HIS A 180 -14.59 -10.77 10.32
CA HIS A 180 -14.27 -9.95 11.49
C HIS A 180 -14.95 -8.58 11.48
N THR A 181 -15.33 -8.07 10.30
CA THR A 181 -15.83 -6.69 10.15
C THR A 181 -17.27 -6.60 9.65
N GLY A 182 -17.78 -7.66 8.99
CA GLY A 182 -19.07 -7.67 8.32
C GLY A 182 -19.11 -7.01 6.94
N ILE A 183 -17.95 -6.67 6.35
CA ILE A 183 -17.79 -5.91 5.08
C ILE A 183 -17.39 -6.80 3.89
#